data_AF-A0AAE4QJV7-F1
#
_entry.id   AF-A0AAE4QJV7-F1
#
_cell.length_a   1.000
_cell.length_b   1.000
_cell.length_c   1.000
_cell.angle_alpha   90.00
_cell.angle_beta   90.00
_cell.angle_gamma   90.00
#
_symmetry.space_group_name_H-M   'P 1'
#
loop_
_entity.id
_entity.type
_entity.pdbx_description
1 polymer ?
#
loop_
_entity_poly.entity_id
_entity_poly.type
_entity_poly.pdbx_seq_one_letter_code
_entity_poly.pdbx_strand_id
1 'polypeptide(L)'
;MIFENVSTMGALVFLFLMIYLATDPKDVSLLTIPAYFGGMWVTNWLTENGFQGTFMYMSWIAIYVILMFYLIFASIRLGIRNIKYIKEKIRKRKAIKK
;
A
#
# COMPACT_ATOMS: atom_id res chain seq x y z
N MET A 1 1.30 -25.77 14.73
CA MET A 1 2.31 -24.72 14.48
C MET A 1 2.32 -24.16 13.06
N ILE A 2 2.66 -24.92 12.00
CA ILE A 2 2.69 -24.36 10.61
C ILE A 2 1.29 -23.91 10.14
N PHE A 3 0.25 -24.72 10.38
CA PHE A 3 -1.13 -24.38 9.98
C PHE A 3 -1.74 -23.20 10.75
N GLU A 4 -1.33 -22.97 12.00
CA GLU A 4 -1.78 -21.82 12.79
C GLU A 4 -1.19 -20.52 12.24
N ASN A 5 0.11 -20.52 11.89
CA ASN A 5 0.78 -19.36 11.28
C ASN A 5 0.24 -19.00 9.90
N VAL A 6 -0.16 -19.99 9.09
CA VAL A 6 -0.83 -19.74 7.80
C VAL A 6 -2.17 -19.02 8.01
N SER A 7 -2.92 -19.38 9.06
CA SER A 7 -4.19 -18.72 9.40
C SER A 7 -3.98 -17.25 9.83
N THR A 8 -2.91 -16.97 10.58
CA THR A 8 -2.57 -15.62 11.04
C THR A 8 -2.13 -14.74 9.87
N MET A 9 -1.28 -15.27 8.98
CA MET A 9 -0.89 -14.57 7.75
C MET A 9 -2.09 -14.29 6.83
N GLY A 10 -2.97 -15.28 6.64
CA GLY A 10 -4.21 -15.10 5.87
C GLY A 10 -5.11 -14.01 6.47
N ALA A 11 -5.25 -13.98 7.80
CA ALA A 11 -6.02 -12.98 8.51
C ALA A 11 -5.44 -11.56 8.36
N LEU A 12 -4.11 -11.42 8.39
CA LEU A 12 -3.43 -10.13 8.20
C LEU A 12 -3.56 -9.61 6.76
N VAL A 13 -3.42 -10.48 5.76
CA VAL A 13 -3.66 -10.13 4.35
C VAL A 13 -5.13 -9.74 4.13
N PHE A 14 -6.06 -10.46 4.76
CA PHE A 14 -7.49 -10.15 4.68
C PHE A 14 -7.85 -8.83 5.36
N LEU A 15 -7.25 -8.54 6.52
CA LEU A 15 -7.38 -7.25 7.20
C LEU A 15 -6.83 -6.11 6.31
N PHE A 16 -5.69 -6.34 5.66
CA PHE A 16 -5.11 -5.39 4.71
C PHE A 16 -6.04 -5.13 3.52
N LEU A 17 -6.64 -6.18 2.97
CA LEU A 17 -7.61 -6.10 1.88
C LEU A 17 -8.88 -5.34 2.29
N MET A 18 -9.36 -5.55 3.52
CA MET A 18 -10.49 -4.82 4.09
C MET A 18 -10.19 -3.34 4.26
N ILE A 19 -8.99 -2.99 4.75
CA ILE A 19 -8.55 -1.59 4.86
C ILE A 19 -8.42 -0.97 3.45
N TYR A 20 -7.89 -1.71 2.48
CA TYR A 20 -7.82 -1.28 1.08
C TYR A 20 -9.21 -1.02 0.48
N LEU A 21 -10.17 -1.93 0.70
CA LEU A 21 -11.56 -1.79 0.24
C LEU A 21 -12.32 -0.68 0.95
N ALA A 22 -12.02 -0.42 2.23
CA ALA A 22 -12.62 0.64 3.02
C ALA A 22 -12.03 2.02 2.75
N THR A 23 -10.86 2.10 2.11
CA THR A 23 -10.20 3.37 1.79
C THR A 23 -10.77 3.92 0.48
N ASP A 24 -11.28 5.16 0.54
CA ASP A 24 -11.79 5.87 -0.64
C ASP A 24 -10.70 5.86 -1.74
N PRO A 25 -10.98 5.52 -3.01
CA PRO A 25 -9.97 5.43 -4.07
C PRO A 25 -9.16 6.73 -4.31
N LYS A 26 -9.56 7.85 -3.70
CA LYS A 26 -8.80 9.10 -3.65
C LYS A 26 -7.63 9.09 -2.66
N ASP A 27 -7.58 8.11 -1.78
CA ASP A 27 -6.64 8.00 -0.65
C ASP A 27 -5.78 6.73 -0.73
N VAL A 28 -5.71 6.09 -1.91
CA VAL A 28 -4.85 4.91 -2.17
C VAL A 28 -3.38 5.20 -1.86
N SER A 29 -2.95 6.46 -1.93
CA SER A 29 -1.60 6.86 -1.47
C SER A 29 -1.41 6.62 0.03
N LEU A 30 -2.44 6.75 0.88
CA LEU A 30 -2.33 6.49 2.32
C LEU A 30 -2.09 5.01 2.63
N LEU A 31 -2.38 4.11 1.68
CA LEU A 31 -2.12 2.68 1.80
C LEU A 31 -0.65 2.32 1.52
N THR A 32 0.17 3.24 0.99
CA THR A 32 1.62 3.00 0.82
C THR A 32 2.32 2.75 2.15
N ILE A 33 1.99 3.52 3.19
CA ILE A 33 2.65 3.42 4.50
C ILE A 33 2.35 2.05 5.14
N PRO A 34 1.08 1.64 5.31
CA PRO A 34 0.77 0.30 5.81
C PRO A 34 1.31 -0.82 4.93
N ALA A 35 1.24 -0.69 3.60
CA ALA A 35 1.75 -1.72 2.69
C ALA A 35 3.26 -1.93 2.89
N TYR A 36 4.00 -0.84 3.04
CA TYR A 36 5.44 -0.87 3.23
C TYR A 36 5.83 -1.51 4.56
N PHE A 37 5.17 -1.12 5.65
CA PHE A 37 5.40 -1.71 6.97
C PHE A 37 4.98 -3.17 7.04
N GLY A 38 3.79 -3.49 6.53
CA GLY A 38 3.28 -4.85 6.49
C GLY A 38 4.19 -5.76 5.70
N GLY A 39 4.71 -5.30 4.56
CA GLY A 39 5.58 -6.13 3.76
C GLY A 39 7.00 -6.29 4.27
N MET A 40 7.57 -5.28 4.93
CA MET A 40 8.81 -5.46 5.70
C MET A 40 8.62 -6.52 6.79
N TRP A 41 7.52 -6.46 7.52
CA TRP A 41 7.26 -7.39 8.61
C TRP A 41 7.09 -8.84 8.13
N VAL A 42 6.34 -9.06 7.04
CA VAL A 42 6.22 -10.40 6.43
C VAL A 42 7.58 -10.90 5.91
N THR A 43 8.38 -10.02 5.32
CA THR A 43 9.71 -10.38 4.81
C THR A 43 10.65 -10.78 5.97
N ASN A 44 10.62 -10.04 7.08
CA ASN A 44 11.39 -10.39 8.28
C ASN A 44 10.92 -11.72 8.86
N TRP A 45 9.61 -11.93 9.00
CA TRP A 45 9.07 -13.19 9.49
C TRP A 45 9.51 -14.38 8.62
N LEU A 46 9.44 -14.25 7.28
CA LEU A 46 9.91 -15.32 6.39
C LEU A 46 11.41 -15.60 6.56
N THR A 47 12.20 -14.55 6.78
CA THR A 47 13.65 -14.66 6.97
C THR A 47 13.97 -15.32 8.32
N GLU A 48 13.33 -14.89 9.41
CA GLU A 48 13.49 -15.44 10.76
C GLU A 48 13.09 -16.93 10.83
N ASN A 49 12.11 -17.35 10.05
CA ASN A 49 11.69 -18.75 9.97
C ASN A 49 12.52 -19.58 8.98
N GLY A 50 13.60 -19.01 8.41
CA GLY A 50 14.52 -19.73 7.52
C GLY A 50 13.97 -20.01 6.12
N PHE A 51 12.90 -19.33 5.69
CA PHE A 51 12.34 -19.48 4.34
C PHE A 51 13.13 -18.73 3.25
N GLN A 52 14.26 -18.10 3.60
CA GLN A 52 15.10 -17.38 2.65
C GLN A 52 15.57 -18.29 1.51
N GLY A 53 15.36 -17.88 0.26
CA GLY A 53 15.70 -18.68 -0.92
C GLY A 53 14.68 -19.73 -1.33
N THR A 54 13.59 -19.91 -0.57
CA THR A 54 12.50 -20.81 -0.96
C THR A 54 11.56 -20.18 -1.99
N PHE A 55 10.80 -21.02 -2.69
CA PHE A 55 9.74 -20.56 -3.59
C PHE A 55 8.76 -19.61 -2.89
N MET A 56 8.40 -19.90 -1.62
CA MET A 56 7.49 -19.06 -0.83
C MET A 56 8.01 -17.63 -0.65
N TYR A 57 9.30 -17.49 -0.33
CA TYR A 57 9.96 -16.19 -0.20
C TYR A 57 10.03 -15.45 -1.54
N MET A 58 10.37 -16.15 -2.63
CA MET A 58 10.45 -15.56 -3.96
C MET A 58 9.08 -15.10 -4.47
N SER A 59 8.03 -15.91 -4.28
CA SER A 59 6.65 -15.54 -4.63
C SER A 59 6.17 -14.33 -3.82
N TRP A 60 6.47 -14.31 -2.52
CA TRP A 60 6.14 -13.17 -1.66
C TRP A 60 6.80 -11.87 -2.15
N ILE A 61 8.11 -11.88 -2.42
CA ILE A 61 8.82 -10.70 -2.93
C ILE A 61 8.23 -10.24 -4.26
N ALA A 62 7.94 -11.17 -5.18
CA ALA A 62 7.36 -10.82 -6.47
C ALA A 62 6.01 -10.08 -6.32
N ILE A 63 5.12 -10.61 -5.47
CA ILE A 63 3.84 -9.98 -5.18
C ILE A 63 4.04 -8.62 -4.52
N TYR A 64 4.92 -8.54 -3.52
CA TYR A 64 5.21 -7.31 -2.78
C TYR A 64 5.71 -6.19 -3.70
N VAL A 65 6.63 -6.51 -4.62
CA VAL A 65 7.17 -5.55 -5.60
C VAL A 65 6.08 -5.05 -6.55
N ILE A 66 5.22 -5.93 -7.07
CA ILE A 66 4.09 -5.55 -7.94
C ILE A 66 3.15 -4.60 -7.21
N LEU A 67 2.83 -4.91 -5.95
CA LEU A 67 1.98 -4.08 -5.09
C LEU A 67 2.60 -2.70 -4.84
N MET A 68 3.90 -2.64 -4.57
CA MET A 68 4.63 -1.38 -4.39
C MET A 68 4.60 -0.52 -5.66
N PHE A 69 4.86 -1.11 -6.83
CA PHE A 69 4.77 -0.38 -8.11
C PHE A 69 3.39 0.22 -8.33
N TYR A 70 2.33 -0.57 -8.11
CA TYR A 70 0.95 -0.09 -8.24
C TYR A 70 0.68 1.12 -7.33
N LEU A 71 1.08 1.04 -6.06
CA LEU A 71 0.86 2.09 -5.08
C LEU A 71 1.68 3.36 -5.38
N ILE A 72 2.89 3.24 -5.94
CA ILE A 72 3.68 4.38 -6.42
C ILE A 72 2.94 5.12 -7.53
N PHE A 73 2.45 4.40 -8.55
CA PHE A 73 1.68 5.01 -9.64
C PHE A 73 0.38 5.66 -9.15
N ALA A 74 -0.33 5.00 -8.23
CA ALA A 74 -1.52 5.56 -7.60
C ALA A 74 -1.20 6.87 -6.85
N SER A 75 -0.09 6.89 -6.10
CA SER A 75 0.36 8.06 -5.34
C SER A 75 0.72 9.25 -6.24
N ILE A 76 1.44 9.01 -7.34
CA ILE A 76 1.77 10.06 -8.32
C ILE A 76 0.50 10.65 -8.94
N ARG A 77 -0.45 9.79 -9.33
CA ARG A 77 -1.73 10.22 -9.93
C ARG A 77 -2.54 11.10 -8.97
N LEU A 78 -2.54 10.76 -7.69
CA LEU A 78 -3.20 11.55 -6.64
C LEU A 78 -2.50 12.89 -6.40
N GLY A 79 -1.17 12.91 -6.34
CA GLY A 79 -0.38 14.13 -6.20
C GLY A 79 -0.68 15.15 -7.31
N ILE A 80 -0.74 14.70 -8.56
CA ILE A 80 -1.08 15.56 -9.72
C ILE A 80 -2.49 16.15 -9.58
N ARG A 81 -3.48 15.34 -9.19
CA ARG A 81 -4.85 15.82 -8.95
C ARG A 81 -4.92 16.84 -7.83
N ASN A 82 -4.20 16.62 -6.74
CA ASN A 82 -4.22 17.52 -5.59
C ASN A 82 -3.57 18.89 -5.93
N ILE A 83 -2.46 18.89 -6.68
CA ILE A 83 -1.83 20.13 -7.18
C ILE A 83 -2.81 20.90 -8.08
N LYS A 84 -3.51 20.20 -8.99
CA LYS A 84 -4.52 20.83 -9.86
C LYS A 84 -5.65 21.45 -9.04
N TYR A 85 -6.15 20.74 -8.04
CA TYR A 85 -7.19 21.22 -7.13
C TYR A 85 -6.75 22.46 -6.34
N ILE A 86 -5.54 22.45 -5.76
CA ILE A 86 -4.98 23.60 -5.03
C ILE A 86 -4.83 24.80 -5.96
N LYS A 87 -4.33 24.59 -7.19
CA LYS A 87 -4.17 25.65 -8.20
C LYS A 87 -5.52 26.29 -8.56
N GLU A 88 -6.56 25.48 -8.76
CA GLU A 88 -7.94 25.97 -8.98
C GLU A 88 -8.49 26.73 -7.78
N LYS A 89 -8.28 26.21 -6.56
CA LYS A 89 -8.73 26.87 -5.32
C LYS A 89 -8.06 28.24 -5.13
N ILE A 90 -6.79 28.38 -5.48
CA ILE A 90 -6.07 29.67 -5.46
C ILE A 90 -6.63 30.63 -6.52
N ARG A 91 -6.89 30.14 -7.74
CA ARG A 91 -7.45 30.95 -8.83
C ARG A 91 -8.83 31.51 -8.48
N LYS A 92 -9.73 30.67 -7.94
CA LYS A 92 -11.07 31.10 -7.51
C LYS A 92 -11.00 32.16 -6.40
N ARG A 93 -10.10 31.99 -5.41
CA ARG A 93 -9.92 33.00 -4.36
C ARG A 93 -9.40 34.34 -4.89
N LYS A 94 -8.53 34.36 -5.90
CA LYS A 94 -8.07 35.61 -6.53
C LYS A 94 -9.19 36.31 -7.32
N ALA A 95 -10.10 35.56 -7.94
CA ALA A 95 -11.22 36.12 -8.69
C ALA A 95 -12.30 36.78 -7.79
N ILE A 96 -12.46 36.31 -6.56
CA ILE A 96 -13.43 36.87 -5.59
C ILE A 96 -12.88 38.13 -4.89
N LYS A 97 -11.56 38.30 -4.82
CA LYS A 97 -10.90 39.46 -4.21
C LYS A 97 -10.74 40.67 -5.16
N LYS A 98 -11.17 40.54 -6.42
CA LYS A 98 -11.09 41.57 -7.45
C LYS A 98 -12.49 42.06 -7.77
#